data_AF-A0AAN1HUR3-F1
#
_entry.id   AF-A0AAN1HUR3-F1
#
_cell.length_a   1.000
_cell.length_b   1.000
_cell.length_c   1.000
_cell.angle_alpha   90.00
_cell.angle_beta   90.00
_cell.angle_gamma   90.00
#
_symmetry.space_group_name_H-M   'P 1'
#
loop_
_entity.id
_entity.type
_entity.pdbx_description
1 polymer ?
#
loop_
_entity_poly.entity_id
_entity_poly.type
_entity_poly.pdbx_seq_one_letter_code
_entity_poly.pdbx_strand_id
1 'polypeptide(L)'
;MPTLLILDKGKPVARRAGAAPAGTLRSWVEQVAAGRRERVNAMATEPDPHLSMVRQVTPHTPEGCEECLRLGSPWVHLRLCLTCGHVGCRDSSPLKHGRAHAHVEQHPIVEPMELMEPGETWRWCYAREAMA
;
A
#
# COMPACT_ATOMS: atom_id res chain seq x y z
N MET A 1 -24.19 -35.06 -22.28
CA MET A 1 -22.75 -34.92 -21.94
C MET A 1 -22.65 -34.41 -20.51
N PRO A 2 -22.01 -35.13 -19.56
CA PRO A 2 -21.86 -34.63 -18.20
C PRO A 2 -21.01 -33.35 -18.19
N THR A 3 -21.35 -32.41 -17.32
CA THR A 3 -20.57 -31.20 -17.08
C THR A 3 -20.16 -31.19 -15.62
N LEU A 4 -18.85 -31.10 -15.36
CA LEU A 4 -18.31 -30.92 -14.03
C LEU A 4 -18.13 -29.43 -13.75
N LEU A 5 -18.62 -29.00 -12.59
CA LEU A 5 -18.47 -27.63 -12.08
C LEU A 5 -17.66 -27.68 -10.78
N ILE A 6 -16.68 -26.79 -10.65
CA ILE A 6 -16.04 -26.50 -9.37
C ILE A 6 -16.67 -25.22 -8.85
N LEU A 7 -17.22 -25.29 -7.65
CA LEU A 7 -17.82 -24.15 -6.95
C LEU A 7 -16.89 -23.67 -5.84
N ASP A 8 -16.83 -22.37 -5.64
CA ASP A 8 -16.20 -21.72 -4.50
C ASP A 8 -17.21 -20.83 -3.80
N LYS A 9 -17.50 -21.09 -2.52
CA LYS A 9 -18.52 -20.36 -1.75
C LYS A 9 -19.83 -20.18 -2.52
N GLY A 10 -20.24 -21.22 -3.25
CA GLY A 10 -21.48 -21.23 -4.06
C GLY A 10 -21.37 -20.58 -5.45
N LYS A 11 -20.23 -20.02 -5.86
CA LYS A 11 -20.03 -19.45 -7.21
C LYS A 11 -19.19 -20.37 -8.10
N PRO A 12 -19.56 -20.57 -9.38
CA PRO A 12 -18.78 -21.41 -10.28
C PRO A 12 -17.46 -20.73 -10.65
N VAL A 13 -16.35 -21.45 -10.43
CA VAL A 13 -14.99 -20.96 -10.72
C VAL A 13 -14.33 -21.68 -11.89
N ALA A 14 -14.80 -22.88 -12.22
CA ALA A 14 -14.32 -23.64 -13.37
C ALA A 14 -15.40 -24.60 -13.86
N ARG A 15 -15.43 -24.84 -15.16
CA ARG A 15 -16.36 -25.74 -15.83
C ARG A 15 -15.61 -26.61 -16.83
N ARG A 16 -15.94 -27.90 -16.87
CA ARG A 16 -15.47 -28.82 -17.91
C ARG A 16 -16.61 -29.68 -18.41
N ALA A 17 -16.82 -29.69 -19.73
CA ALA A 17 -17.81 -30.53 -20.39
C ALA A 17 -17.13 -31.79 -20.96
N GLY A 18 -17.84 -32.94 -20.89
CA GLY A 18 -17.39 -34.21 -21.48
C GLY A 18 -17.06 -35.29 -20.45
N ALA A 19 -17.06 -36.55 -20.89
CA ALA A 19 -16.63 -37.68 -20.08
C ALA A 19 -15.11 -37.80 -20.14
N ALA A 20 -14.42 -37.52 -19.03
CA ALA A 20 -12.98 -37.72 -18.91
C ALA A 20 -12.70 -38.83 -17.89
N PRO A 21 -11.61 -39.60 -18.05
CA PRO A 21 -11.17 -40.55 -17.05
C PRO A 21 -10.98 -39.88 -15.69
N ALA A 22 -11.22 -40.61 -14.59
CA ALA A 22 -11.17 -40.07 -13.24
C ALA A 22 -9.82 -39.39 -12.90
N GLY A 23 -8.70 -39.93 -13.38
CA GLY A 23 -7.38 -39.32 -13.20
C GLY A 23 -7.24 -37.94 -13.86
N THR A 24 -7.85 -37.77 -15.04
CA THR A 24 -7.88 -36.50 -15.77
C THR A 24 -8.77 -35.46 -15.10
N LEU A 25 -9.86 -35.89 -14.45
CA LEU A 25 -10.70 -35.00 -13.64
C LEU A 25 -10.00 -34.57 -12.36
N ARG A 26 -9.32 -35.49 -11.67
CA ARG A 26 -8.54 -35.19 -10.46
C ARG A 26 -7.44 -34.16 -10.73
N SER A 27 -6.62 -34.40 -11.76
CA SER A 27 -5.55 -33.47 -12.13
C SER A 27 -6.09 -32.09 -12.51
N TRP A 28 -7.23 -32.02 -13.19
CA TRP A 28 -7.88 -30.75 -13.53
C TRP A 28 -8.38 -30.00 -12.28
N VAL A 29 -8.98 -30.70 -11.30
CA VAL A 29 -9.40 -30.10 -10.02
C VAL A 29 -8.19 -29.56 -9.25
N GLU A 30 -7.10 -30.34 -9.18
CA GLU A 30 -5.85 -29.95 -8.52
C GLU A 30 -5.23 -28.70 -9.16
N GLN A 31 -5.21 -28.63 -10.50
CA GLN A 31 -4.72 -27.44 -11.23
C GLN A 31 -5.57 -26.20 -10.97
N VAL A 32 -6.91 -26.32 -10.95
CA VAL A 32 -7.81 -25.19 -10.63
C VAL A 32 -7.61 -24.71 -9.19
N ALA A 33 -7.37 -25.63 -8.25
CA ALA A 33 -7.07 -25.28 -6.86
C ALA A 33 -5.68 -24.63 -6.72
N ALA A 34 -4.67 -25.11 -7.44
CA ALA A 34 -3.31 -24.57 -7.45
C ALA A 34 -3.23 -23.17 -8.08
N GLY A 35 -3.84 -22.96 -9.25
CA GLY A 35 -3.87 -21.65 -9.91
C GLY A 35 -4.59 -20.57 -9.07
N ARG A 36 -5.48 -20.96 -8.16
CA ARG A 36 -6.05 -20.04 -7.17
C ARG A 36 -5.04 -19.65 -6.10
N ARG A 37 -4.24 -20.61 -5.59
CA ARG A 37 -3.19 -20.35 -4.59
C ARG A 37 -2.15 -19.36 -5.12
N GLU A 38 -1.79 -19.48 -6.39
CA GLU A 38 -0.88 -18.54 -7.05
C GLU A 38 -1.48 -17.14 -7.18
N ARG A 39 -2.76 -17.02 -7.58
CA ARG A 39 -3.45 -15.72 -7.67
C ARG A 39 -3.63 -15.01 -6.33
N VAL A 40 -3.94 -15.75 -5.25
CA VAL A 40 -4.06 -15.13 -3.91
C VAL A 40 -2.70 -14.70 -3.34
N ASN A 41 -1.62 -15.43 -3.65
CA ASN A 41 -0.27 -15.02 -3.27
C ASN A 41 0.23 -13.80 -4.06
N ALA A 42 -0.12 -13.69 -5.36
CA ALA A 42 0.24 -12.53 -6.18
C ALA A 42 -0.40 -11.21 -5.70
N MET A 43 -1.52 -11.27 -4.98
CA MET A 43 -2.24 -10.08 -4.51
C MET A 43 -1.70 -9.50 -3.19
N ALA A 44 -0.67 -10.13 -2.60
CA ALA A 44 -0.13 -9.76 -1.28
C ALA A 44 1.35 -9.34 -1.29
N THR A 45 1.99 -9.09 -2.44
CA THR A 45 3.46 -8.88 -2.44
C THR A 45 3.99 -8.03 -3.60
N GLU A 46 3.28 -6.99 -4.04
CA GLU A 46 3.91 -5.98 -4.90
C GLU A 46 4.40 -4.80 -4.06
N PRO A 47 5.73 -4.55 -4.02
CA PRO A 47 6.28 -3.41 -3.29
C PRO A 47 5.67 -2.11 -3.83
N ASP A 48 5.53 -1.11 -2.97
CA ASP A 48 4.93 0.15 -3.38
C ASP A 48 5.78 0.82 -4.48
N PRO A 49 5.23 1.04 -5.70
CA PRO A 49 6.00 1.64 -6.80
C PRO A 49 6.47 3.05 -6.47
N HIS A 50 5.80 3.75 -5.54
CA HIS A 50 6.21 5.09 -5.11
C HIS A 50 7.48 5.09 -4.26
N LEU A 51 7.96 3.93 -3.76
CA LEU A 51 9.28 3.83 -3.14
C LEU A 51 10.41 4.27 -4.08
N SER A 52 10.19 4.20 -5.40
CA SER A 52 11.14 4.73 -6.39
C SER A 52 11.38 6.25 -6.29
N MET A 53 10.47 6.99 -5.64
CA MET A 53 10.55 8.44 -5.43
C MET A 53 11.32 8.82 -4.16
N VAL A 54 11.70 7.85 -3.32
CA VAL A 54 12.44 8.11 -2.07
C VAL A 54 13.86 8.55 -2.37
N ARG A 55 14.27 9.63 -1.72
CA ARG A 55 15.61 10.21 -1.77
C ARG A 55 16.14 10.43 -0.37
N GLN A 56 17.46 10.54 -0.25
CA GLN A 56 18.05 11.11 0.96
C GLN A 56 17.80 12.62 0.94
N VAL A 57 16.95 13.08 1.84
CA VAL A 57 16.53 14.48 1.94
C VAL A 57 16.92 15.05 3.29
N THR A 58 17.05 16.37 3.35
CA THR A 58 17.17 17.10 4.61
C THR A 58 15.84 17.83 4.85
N PRO A 59 15.29 17.80 6.08
CA PRO A 59 14.10 18.57 6.41
C PRO A 59 14.33 20.05 6.13
N HIS A 60 13.43 20.68 5.36
CA HIS A 60 13.51 22.13 5.11
C HIS A 60 13.29 22.95 6.38
N THR A 61 12.38 22.50 7.25
CA THR A 61 12.11 23.09 8.56
C THR A 61 12.18 22.02 9.65
N PRO A 62 13.38 21.73 10.19
CA PRO A 62 13.58 20.77 11.28
C PRO A 62 12.74 21.08 12.53
N GLU A 63 12.35 22.34 12.72
CA GLU A 63 11.59 22.83 13.86
C GLU A 63 10.08 22.55 13.80
N GLY A 64 9.52 22.24 12.63
CA GLY A 64 8.07 22.08 12.52
C GLY A 64 7.51 22.05 11.10
N CYS A 65 6.18 21.99 11.02
CA CYS A 65 5.46 22.06 9.76
C CYS A 65 5.54 23.47 9.16
N GLU A 66 6.00 23.57 7.92
CA GLU A 66 6.29 24.84 7.22
C GLU A 66 5.09 25.80 7.24
N GLU A 67 3.90 25.29 6.90
CA GLU A 67 2.67 26.07 6.85
C GLU A 67 2.16 26.41 8.26
N CYS A 68 2.22 25.46 9.19
CA CYS A 68 1.74 25.71 10.55
C CYS A 68 2.56 26.79 11.24
N LEU A 69 3.89 26.78 11.05
CA LEU A 69 4.79 27.84 11.54
C LEU A 69 4.43 29.20 10.94
N ARG A 70 4.18 29.24 9.62
CA ARG A 70 3.77 30.47 8.91
C ARG A 70 2.43 31.02 9.40
N LEU A 71 1.50 30.13 9.75
CA LEU A 71 0.16 30.48 10.22
C LEU A 71 0.06 30.66 11.74
N GLY A 72 1.13 30.37 12.50
CA GLY A 72 1.07 30.33 13.97
C GLY A 72 0.08 29.30 14.51
N SER A 73 -0.13 28.20 13.78
CA SER A 73 -1.11 27.17 14.11
C SER A 73 -0.47 25.97 14.79
N PRO A 74 -1.16 25.29 15.72
CA PRO A 74 -0.63 24.09 16.35
C PRO A 74 -0.66 22.87 15.42
N TRP A 75 0.14 21.85 15.75
CA TRP A 75 0.10 20.51 15.14
C TRP A 75 0.29 19.44 16.22
N VAL A 76 0.02 18.19 15.85
CA VAL A 76 0.16 17.04 16.77
C VAL A 76 1.44 16.26 16.48
N HIS A 77 1.64 15.86 15.23
CA HIS A 77 2.80 15.08 14.78
C HIS A 77 3.29 15.55 13.42
N LEU A 78 4.59 15.41 13.18
CA LEU A 78 5.24 15.79 11.93
C LEU A 78 5.55 14.60 11.02
N ARG A 79 5.58 14.89 9.72
CA ARG A 79 5.96 13.96 8.64
C ARG A 79 6.91 14.66 7.68
N LEU A 80 8.02 14.01 7.36
CA LEU A 80 9.00 14.42 6.36
C LEU A 80 8.68 13.78 5.02
N CYS A 81 8.57 14.59 3.98
CA CYS A 81 8.47 14.12 2.61
C CYS A 81 9.82 13.59 2.11
N LEU A 82 9.87 12.30 1.78
CA LEU A 82 11.11 11.67 1.31
C LEU A 82 11.46 11.95 -0.15
N THR A 83 10.61 12.68 -0.88
CA THR A 83 10.91 13.10 -2.25
C THR A 83 11.60 14.47 -2.29
N CYS A 84 11.17 15.41 -1.45
CA CYS A 84 11.62 16.80 -1.53
C CYS A 84 12.07 17.43 -0.21
N GLY A 85 11.94 16.77 0.95
CA GLY A 85 12.37 17.33 2.24
C GLY A 85 11.36 18.26 2.93
N HIS A 86 10.17 18.45 2.35
CA HIS A 86 9.11 19.23 2.97
C HIS A 86 8.62 18.61 4.28
N VAL A 87 8.36 19.44 5.29
CA VAL A 87 7.83 19.01 6.59
C VAL A 87 6.37 19.42 6.74
N GLY A 88 5.49 18.42 6.81
CA GLY A 88 4.04 18.61 6.93
C GLY A 88 3.48 18.00 8.21
N CYS A 89 2.40 18.59 8.75
CA CYS A 89 1.69 18.00 9.88
C CYS A 89 0.81 16.81 9.45
N ARG A 90 0.73 15.77 10.29
CA ARG A 90 -0.10 14.57 10.06
C ARG A 90 -1.59 14.91 10.02
N ASP A 91 -2.37 14.04 9.40
CA ASP A 91 -3.83 14.03 9.29
C ASP A 91 -4.61 14.17 10.62
N SER A 92 -3.99 13.83 11.76
CA SER A 92 -4.55 14.05 13.10
C SER A 92 -4.43 15.50 13.57
N SER A 93 -3.66 16.32 12.87
CA SER A 93 -3.56 17.76 13.11
C SER A 93 -4.70 18.51 12.40
N PRO A 94 -5.11 19.69 12.89
CA PRO A 94 -6.27 20.40 12.34
C PRO A 94 -6.18 20.71 10.84
N LEU A 95 -4.98 21.04 10.35
CA LEU A 95 -4.77 21.56 8.99
C LEU A 95 -4.28 20.50 7.97
N LYS A 96 -3.76 19.35 8.43
CA LYS A 96 -3.41 18.19 7.57
C LYS A 96 -2.47 18.50 6.39
N HIS A 97 -1.52 19.41 6.59
CA HIS A 97 -0.63 19.89 5.51
C HIS A 97 0.17 18.76 4.84
N GLY A 98 0.60 17.73 5.57
CA GLY A 98 1.33 16.61 4.97
C GLY A 98 0.52 15.86 3.91
N ARG A 99 -0.80 15.69 4.11
CA ARG A 99 -1.70 15.07 3.12
C ARG A 99 -1.95 16.00 1.94
N ALA A 100 -2.14 17.30 2.20
CA ALA A 100 -2.33 18.29 1.16
C ALA A 100 -1.11 18.35 0.23
N HIS A 101 0.10 18.42 0.82
CA HIS A 101 1.37 18.36 0.10
C HIS A 101 1.49 17.09 -0.76
N ALA A 102 1.24 15.92 -0.17
CA ALA A 102 1.31 14.66 -0.91
C ALA A 102 0.38 14.62 -2.13
N HIS A 103 -0.80 15.24 -2.03
CA HIS A 103 -1.77 15.30 -3.11
C HIS A 103 -1.43 16.36 -4.17
N VAL A 104 -0.99 17.55 -3.77
CA VAL A 104 -0.69 18.65 -4.70
C VAL A 104 0.62 18.38 -5.45
N GLU A 105 1.67 18.01 -4.73
CA GLU A 105 3.02 17.80 -5.29
C GLU A 105 3.22 16.38 -5.83
N GLN A 106 2.24 15.49 -5.64
CA GLN A 106 2.36 14.08 -6.00
C GLN A 106 3.58 13.40 -5.32
N HIS A 107 3.80 13.74 -4.05
CA HIS A 107 4.85 13.17 -3.20
C HIS A 107 4.25 12.28 -2.11
N PRO A 108 3.87 11.03 -2.42
CA PRO A 108 3.04 10.23 -1.52
C PRO A 108 3.82 9.61 -0.37
N ILE A 109 5.15 9.47 -0.47
CA ILE A 109 5.97 8.79 0.54
C ILE A 109 6.50 9.77 1.59
N VAL A 110 6.19 9.46 2.85
CA VAL A 110 6.60 10.26 4.02
C VAL A 110 7.11 9.37 5.14
N GLU A 111 7.95 9.96 5.99
CA GLU A 111 8.51 9.35 7.20
C GLU A 111 8.15 10.19 8.44
N PRO A 112 7.83 9.61 9.60
CA PRO A 112 7.66 10.38 10.83
C PRO A 112 8.98 11.02 11.29
N MET A 113 8.93 12.27 11.76
CA MET A 113 10.13 12.98 12.26
C MET A 113 10.37 12.84 13.76
N GLU A 114 9.35 12.46 14.52
CA GLU A 114 9.42 12.38 15.97
C GLU A 114 9.87 10.97 16.40
N LEU A 115 10.84 10.94 17.32
CA LEU A 115 11.60 9.78 17.81
C LEU A 115 11.01 8.41 17.46
N MET A 116 11.62 7.81 16.45
CA MET A 116 11.67 6.37 16.31
C MET A 116 12.78 5.85 17.23
N GLU A 117 12.57 4.72 17.88
CA GLU A 117 13.66 3.99 18.53
C GLU A 117 14.80 3.81 17.49
N PRO A 118 16.08 3.93 17.88
CA PRO A 118 17.20 3.83 16.94
C PRO A 118 17.09 2.56 16.08
N GLY A 119 16.83 2.71 14.79
CA GLY A 119 16.75 1.61 13.82
C GLY A 119 15.36 1.33 13.25
N GLU A 120 14.30 1.93 13.77
CA GLU A 120 12.98 1.82 13.15
C GLU A 120 12.86 2.93 12.10
N THR A 121 12.54 2.57 10.84
CA THR A 121 12.29 3.52 9.72
C THR A 121 11.10 3.01 8.93
N TRP A 122 9.89 3.32 9.39
CA TRP A 122 8.68 2.96 8.66
C TRP A 122 8.22 4.14 7.81
N ARG A 123 7.75 3.83 6.62
CA ARG A 123 7.28 4.81 5.64
C ARG A 123 5.79 4.65 5.45
N TRP A 124 5.13 5.77 5.18
CA TRP A 124 3.72 5.79 4.81
C TRP A 124 3.56 6.24 3.37
N CYS A 125 2.70 5.56 2.63
CA CYS A 125 2.26 6.00 1.32
C CYS A 125 0.85 6.57 1.39
N TYR A 126 0.70 7.87 1.14
CA TYR A 126 -0.61 8.51 1.05
C TYR A 126 -1.44 8.01 -0.14
N ALA A 127 -0.81 7.59 -1.24
CA ALA A 127 -1.52 7.07 -2.41
C ALA A 127 -2.13 5.68 -2.17
N ARG A 128 -1.50 4.85 -1.33
CA ARG A 128 -2.02 3.53 -0.95
C ARG A 128 -2.79 3.52 0.37
N GLU A 129 -2.72 4.61 1.14
CA GLU A 129 -3.18 4.68 2.53
C GLU A 129 -2.68 3.50 3.39
N ALA A 130 -1.41 3.14 3.20
CA ALA A 130 -0.78 1.99 3.84
C ALA A 130 0.73 2.23 4.09
N MET A 131 1.35 1.31 4.83
CA MET A 131 2.81 1.24 4.93
C MET A 131 3.42 0.92 3.56
N ALA A 132 4.52 1.60 3.24
CA ALA A 132 5.20 1.51 1.94
C ALA A 132 6.36 0.52 1.97
#